data_AF-A0A934X7F4-F1
#
_entry.id   AF-A0A934X7F4-F1
#
_cell.length_a   1.000
_cell.length_b   1.000
_cell.length_c   1.000
_cell.angle_alpha   90.00
_cell.angle_beta   90.00
_cell.angle_gamma   90.00
#
_symmetry.space_group_name_H-M   'P 1'
#
loop_
_entity.id
_entity.type
_entity.pdbx_description
1 polymer ?
#
loop_
_entity_poly.entity_id
_entity_poly.type
_entity_poly.pdbx_seq_one_letter_code
_entity_poly.pdbx_strand_id
1 'polypeptide(L)'
;MTSTQIYQLYIRAEVEAVFQALLDPDFTRRYFHGTAFTDPPRAGQPYALSTPDGTPAVDGTIEVLDPPHRLVQTWHVRYDAAMEAEPPSRVEWTLTRAAEGLTLLRVVHGDLARSPLTAASVSRGWDWVLGGLKTVLETGMPLPPVASDPTDSGVETATPAQDITGDWHRAQAIEINNAVWDQLAGVAAGTATTVGLVRGAYAAAYHWERAKGATPANEARARYLIGKAWLASARPDQALGYGDRTLAQCEEHGLGDFDLAYAHELRARSLAGLGRDAEALQAWAAALAVEIADPEDREIVEADFADAPTLA
;
A
#
# COMPACT_ATOMS: atom_id res chain seq x y z
N MET A 1 1.76 -8.01 -2.26
CA MET A 1 2.09 -9.07 -1.28
C MET A 1 2.96 -8.45 -0.21
N THR A 2 2.51 -8.44 1.04
CA THR A 2 3.30 -7.90 2.16
C THR A 2 4.42 -8.88 2.48
N SER A 3 5.68 -8.43 2.41
CA SER A 3 6.85 -9.23 2.79
C SER A 3 6.95 -9.44 4.31
N THR A 4 6.09 -8.78 5.08
CA THR A 4 6.11 -8.75 6.54
C THR A 4 4.70 -8.52 7.08
N GLN A 5 4.33 -9.27 8.11
CA GLN A 5 3.09 -9.12 8.88
C GLN A 5 3.43 -8.74 10.32
N ILE A 6 2.71 -7.79 10.90
CA ILE A 6 2.99 -7.27 12.25
C ILE A 6 1.71 -7.32 13.06
N TYR A 7 1.80 -7.91 14.25
CA TYR A 7 0.71 -8.03 15.21
C TYR A 7 1.13 -7.39 16.53
N GLN A 8 0.22 -6.68 17.17
CA GLN A 8 0.46 -6.05 18.47
C GLN A 8 -0.79 -6.17 19.35
N LEU A 9 -0.59 -6.56 20.60
CA LEU A 9 -1.65 -6.64 21.60
C LEU A 9 -1.12 -6.42 23.01
N TYR A 10 -2.00 -5.92 23.88
CA TYR A 10 -1.76 -5.86 25.31
C TYR A 10 -2.32 -7.09 26.00
N ILE A 11 -1.52 -7.67 26.90
CA ILE A 11 -1.89 -8.82 27.74
C ILE A 11 -1.77 -8.42 29.20
N ARG A 12 -2.83 -8.62 29.99
CA ARG A 12 -2.88 -8.41 31.43
C ARG A 12 -2.14 -9.54 32.16
N ALA A 13 -0.82 -9.54 32.01
CA ALA A 13 0.13 -10.42 32.67
C ALA A 13 1.52 -9.75 32.72
N GLU A 14 2.36 -10.16 33.66
CA GLU A 14 3.77 -9.77 33.72
C GLU A 14 4.56 -10.34 32.53
N VAL A 15 5.61 -9.63 32.12
CA VAL A 15 6.44 -9.96 30.95
C VAL A 15 7.01 -11.38 31.06
N GLU A 16 7.43 -11.74 32.27
CA GLU A 16 7.98 -13.06 32.60
C GLU A 16 6.94 -14.16 32.37
N ALA A 17 5.67 -13.93 32.75
CA ALA A 17 4.60 -14.90 32.55
C ALA A 17 4.26 -15.07 31.06
N VAL A 18 4.19 -13.97 30.31
CA VAL A 18 3.96 -14.01 28.86
C VAL A 18 5.12 -14.73 28.15
N PHE A 19 6.37 -14.46 28.53
CA PHE A 19 7.53 -15.10 27.90
C PHE A 19 7.58 -16.61 28.21
N GLN A 20 7.35 -17.00 29.47
CA GLN A 20 7.29 -18.42 29.84
C GLN A 20 6.19 -19.15 29.07
N ALA A 21 5.03 -18.53 28.87
CA ALA A 21 3.93 -19.08 28.08
C ALA A 21 4.31 -19.39 26.62
N LEU A 22 5.31 -18.72 26.04
CA LEU A 22 5.81 -19.00 24.69
C LEU A 22 6.67 -20.26 24.62
N LEU A 23 7.25 -20.70 25.74
CA LEU A 23 8.24 -21.78 25.80
C LEU A 23 7.71 -23.03 26.49
N ASP A 24 6.83 -22.87 27.48
CA ASP A 24 6.28 -23.96 28.27
C ASP A 24 5.34 -24.84 27.41
N PRO A 25 5.68 -26.13 27.18
CA PRO A 25 4.88 -27.03 26.37
C PRO A 25 3.42 -27.19 26.85
N ASP A 26 3.18 -27.15 28.15
CA ASP A 26 1.82 -27.28 28.69
C ASP A 26 1.00 -26.03 28.42
N PHE A 27 1.66 -24.88 28.31
CA PHE A 27 1.03 -23.62 27.97
C PHE A 27 0.82 -23.47 26.47
N THR A 28 1.85 -23.70 25.64
CA THR A 28 1.78 -23.54 24.18
C THR A 28 0.70 -24.43 23.57
N ARG A 29 0.53 -25.67 24.06
CA ARG A 29 -0.52 -26.59 23.58
C ARG A 29 -1.94 -26.03 23.69
N ARG A 30 -2.18 -25.13 24.65
CA ARG A 30 -3.51 -24.58 24.94
C ARG A 30 -3.95 -23.52 23.93
N TYR A 31 -3.02 -22.90 23.23
CA TYR A 31 -3.32 -21.80 22.30
C TYR A 31 -2.67 -21.94 20.92
N PHE A 32 -1.68 -22.83 20.76
CA PHE A 32 -0.89 -23.00 19.54
C PHE A 32 -1.23 -24.32 18.83
N HIS A 33 -2.53 -24.57 18.62
CA HIS A 33 -3.05 -25.76 17.92
C HIS A 33 -2.56 -27.10 18.50
N GLY A 34 -2.41 -27.19 19.83
CA GLY A 34 -1.91 -28.41 20.47
C GLY A 34 -0.42 -28.68 20.22
N THR A 35 0.31 -27.76 19.59
CA THR A 35 1.74 -27.92 19.32
C THR A 35 2.59 -27.32 20.44
N ALA A 36 3.79 -27.87 20.60
CA ALA A 36 4.79 -27.40 21.54
C ALA A 36 6.19 -27.72 21.06
N PHE A 37 7.19 -27.04 21.62
CA PHE A 37 8.59 -27.42 21.42
C PHE A 37 8.82 -28.86 21.85
N THR A 38 9.46 -29.65 20.98
CA THR A 38 9.83 -31.04 21.30
C THR A 38 10.90 -31.10 22.38
N ASP A 39 11.80 -30.11 22.38
CA ASP A 39 12.89 -29.91 23.33
C ASP A 39 12.99 -28.43 23.71
N PRO A 40 13.48 -28.09 24.92
CA PRO A 40 13.68 -26.69 25.31
C PRO A 40 14.54 -25.93 24.28
N PRO A 41 14.03 -24.83 23.69
CA PRO A 41 14.75 -24.09 22.66
C PRO A 41 16.02 -23.44 23.20
N ARG A 42 17.05 -23.35 22.36
CA ARG A 42 18.36 -22.76 22.70
C ARG A 42 18.83 -21.88 21.55
N ALA A 43 19.36 -20.69 21.85
CA ALA A 43 19.90 -19.81 20.84
C ALA A 43 20.98 -20.49 19.98
N GLY A 44 20.92 -20.27 18.68
CA GLY A 44 21.77 -20.88 17.65
C GLY A 44 21.47 -22.35 17.34
N GLN A 45 20.47 -22.97 17.96
CA GLN A 45 20.16 -24.40 17.77
C GLN A 45 18.88 -24.60 16.96
N PRO A 46 18.75 -25.75 16.26
CA PRO A 46 17.49 -26.13 15.63
C PRO A 46 16.41 -26.37 16.68
N TYR A 47 15.15 -26.13 16.30
CA TYR A 47 13.97 -26.46 17.08
C TYR A 47 12.94 -27.17 16.21
N ALA A 48 12.02 -27.89 16.85
CA ALA A 48 10.81 -28.40 16.22
C ALA A 48 9.60 -28.16 17.13
N LEU A 49 8.46 -27.85 16.51
CA LEU A 49 7.14 -27.82 17.12
C LEU A 49 6.34 -29.01 16.57
N SER A 50 5.80 -29.82 17.46
CA SER A 50 4.99 -30.99 17.10
C SER A 50 3.72 -31.07 17.95
N THR A 51 2.70 -31.72 17.40
CA THR A 51 1.50 -32.13 18.14
C THR A 51 1.83 -33.26 19.15
N PRO A 52 0.92 -33.60 20.08
CA PRO A 52 1.18 -34.60 21.12
C PRO A 52 1.40 -36.02 20.57
N ASP A 53 0.91 -36.31 19.37
CA ASP A 53 1.13 -37.59 18.66
C ASP A 53 2.49 -37.63 17.92
N GLY A 54 3.27 -36.55 17.97
CA GLY A 54 4.59 -36.44 17.35
C GLY A 54 4.58 -35.91 15.91
N THR A 55 3.42 -35.58 15.34
CA THR A 55 3.34 -35.03 13.98
C THR A 55 4.06 -33.68 13.91
N PRO A 56 5.06 -33.49 13.02
CA PRO A 56 5.77 -32.22 12.88
C PRO A 56 4.84 -31.12 12.34
N ALA A 57 4.84 -29.96 12.97
CA ALA A 57 4.09 -28.80 12.52
C ALA A 57 5.01 -27.72 11.91
N VAL A 58 6.04 -27.32 12.64
CA VAL A 58 6.96 -26.27 12.23
C VAL A 58 8.36 -26.60 12.75
N ASP A 59 9.39 -26.35 11.96
CA ASP A 59 10.77 -26.38 12.43
C ASP A 59 11.55 -25.13 11.99
N GLY A 60 12.77 -25.01 12.50
CA GLY A 60 13.64 -23.89 12.21
C GLY A 60 14.84 -23.83 13.12
N THR A 61 15.44 -22.64 13.22
CA THR A 61 16.56 -22.33 14.11
C THR A 61 16.16 -21.17 15.02
N ILE A 62 16.47 -21.29 16.32
CA ILE A 62 16.32 -20.18 17.27
C ILE A 62 17.48 -19.23 17.06
N GLU A 63 17.24 -18.08 16.46
CA GLU A 63 18.29 -17.08 16.21
C GLU A 63 18.63 -16.28 17.48
N VAL A 64 17.60 -15.91 18.25
CA VAL A 64 17.74 -15.14 19.49
C VAL A 64 16.81 -15.73 20.54
N LEU A 65 17.34 -15.94 21.74
CA LEU A 65 16.57 -16.26 22.93
C LEU A 65 17.10 -15.41 24.08
N ASP A 66 16.39 -14.34 24.41
CA ASP A 66 16.77 -13.34 25.41
C ASP A 66 15.60 -13.12 26.40
N PRO A 67 15.44 -14.02 27.38
CA PRO A 67 14.35 -13.95 28.33
C PRO A 67 14.47 -12.74 29.27
N PRO A 68 13.34 -12.08 29.62
CA PRO A 68 11.97 -12.38 29.21
C PRO A 68 11.48 -11.51 28.03
N HIS A 69 12.38 -10.90 27.26
CA HIS A 69 12.02 -9.80 26.35
C HIS A 69 11.92 -10.18 24.88
N ARG A 70 12.71 -11.16 24.41
CA ARG A 70 12.85 -11.37 22.96
C ARG A 70 13.11 -12.83 22.59
N LEU A 71 12.36 -13.29 21.60
CA LEU A 71 12.54 -14.60 20.95
C LEU A 71 12.49 -14.39 19.44
N VAL A 72 13.49 -14.89 18.73
CA VAL A 72 13.55 -14.86 17.28
C VAL A 72 13.85 -16.25 16.77
N GLN A 73 13.08 -16.68 15.78
CA GLN A 73 13.23 -17.99 15.17
C GLN A 73 12.93 -17.93 13.67
N THR A 74 13.64 -18.74 12.87
CA THR A 74 13.17 -19.04 11.51
C THR A 74 11.93 -19.92 11.59
N TRP A 75 11.12 -19.94 10.54
CA TRP A 75 9.82 -20.60 10.54
C TRP A 75 9.63 -21.37 9.24
N HIS A 76 9.51 -22.68 9.34
CA HIS A 76 9.33 -23.55 8.19
C HIS A 76 8.21 -24.56 8.45
N VAL A 77 7.19 -24.53 7.60
CA VAL A 77 5.97 -25.33 7.75
C VAL A 77 6.23 -26.77 7.34
N ARG A 78 5.72 -27.74 8.12
CA ARG A 78 5.86 -29.19 7.89
C ARG A 78 4.54 -29.95 7.73
N TYR A 79 3.41 -29.30 7.97
CA TYR A 79 2.09 -29.95 7.92
C TYR A 79 1.41 -29.92 6.54
N ASP A 80 1.99 -29.22 5.55
CA ASP A 80 1.48 -29.12 4.19
C ASP A 80 2.65 -29.12 3.19
N ALA A 81 2.61 -30.03 2.22
CA ALA A 81 3.72 -30.25 1.30
C ALA A 81 3.98 -29.07 0.34
N ALA A 82 2.97 -28.26 0.01
CA ALA A 82 3.14 -27.10 -0.85
C ALA A 82 3.78 -25.93 -0.08
N MET A 83 3.38 -25.73 1.18
CA MET A 83 4.03 -24.76 2.07
C MET A 83 5.44 -25.19 2.48
N GLU A 84 5.67 -26.49 2.69
CA GLU A 84 7.01 -27.04 2.99
C GLU A 84 8.01 -26.85 1.82
N ALA A 85 7.53 -26.69 0.59
CA ALA A 85 8.39 -26.39 -0.55
C ALA A 85 8.85 -24.91 -0.59
N GLU A 86 8.24 -24.04 0.21
CA GLU A 86 8.60 -22.62 0.30
C GLU A 86 9.82 -22.42 1.20
N PRO A 87 10.67 -21.39 0.94
CA PRO A 87 11.81 -21.11 1.82
C PRO A 87 11.32 -20.72 3.24
N PRO A 88 12.11 -21.01 4.29
CA PRO A 88 11.79 -20.60 5.64
C PRO A 88 11.61 -19.08 5.77
N SER A 89 10.59 -18.67 6.51
CA SER A 89 10.33 -17.29 6.92
C SER A 89 10.92 -17.03 8.32
N ARG A 90 10.60 -15.89 8.94
CA ARG A 90 11.18 -15.50 10.23
C ARG A 90 10.15 -14.88 11.17
N VAL A 91 10.10 -15.33 12.41
CA VAL A 91 9.19 -14.83 13.46
C VAL A 91 9.99 -14.21 14.60
N GLU A 92 9.64 -12.97 14.95
CA GLU A 92 10.22 -12.23 16.06
C GLU A 92 9.13 -11.80 17.05
N TRP A 93 9.28 -12.28 18.29
CA TRP A 93 8.48 -11.92 19.45
C TRP A 93 9.24 -10.89 20.28
N THR A 94 8.62 -9.76 20.59
CA THR A 94 9.16 -8.71 21.45
C THR A 94 8.15 -8.36 22.53
N LEU A 95 8.58 -8.43 23.79
CA LEU A 95 7.75 -8.19 24.97
C LEU A 95 8.27 -6.98 25.74
N THR A 96 7.40 -6.00 25.97
CA THR A 96 7.71 -4.77 26.71
C THR A 96 6.74 -4.62 27.86
N ARG A 97 7.25 -4.32 29.07
CA ARG A 97 6.39 -3.95 30.20
C ARG A 97 5.73 -2.62 29.88
N ALA A 98 4.40 -2.62 29.76
CA ALA A 98 3.61 -1.42 29.47
C ALA A 98 3.13 -0.72 30.74
N ALA A 99 2.80 -1.51 31.77
CA ALA A 99 2.50 -1.07 33.12
C ALA A 99 2.69 -2.26 34.08
N GLU A 100 2.48 -2.05 35.38
CA GLU A 100 2.38 -3.17 36.35
C GLU A 100 1.23 -4.11 35.94
N GLY A 101 1.52 -5.41 35.85
CA GLY A 101 0.57 -6.43 35.40
C GLY A 101 0.16 -6.33 33.93
N LEU A 102 0.85 -5.53 33.10
CA LEU A 102 0.49 -5.31 31.70
C LEU A 102 1.72 -5.37 30.77
N THR A 103 1.65 -6.28 29.79
CA THR A 103 2.70 -6.47 28.77
C THR A 103 2.18 -6.08 27.39
N LEU A 104 2.95 -5.29 26.65
CA LEU A 104 2.80 -5.12 25.20
C LEU A 104 3.58 -6.24 24.51
N LEU A 105 2.86 -7.12 23.81
CA LEU A 105 3.45 -8.12 22.93
C LEU A 105 3.41 -7.61 21.49
N ARG A 106 4.54 -7.68 20.81
CA ARG A 106 4.67 -7.44 19.37
C ARG A 106 5.23 -8.69 18.69
N VAL A 107 4.58 -9.13 17.62
CA VAL A 107 5.02 -10.24 16.78
C VAL A 107 5.23 -9.75 15.36
N VAL A 108 6.39 -10.04 14.79
CA VAL A 108 6.73 -9.75 13.39
C VAL A 108 6.99 -11.04 12.67
N HIS A 109 6.19 -11.35 11.66
CA HIS A 109 6.45 -12.46 10.73
C HIS A 109 6.98 -11.87 9.41
N GLY A 110 8.30 -11.96 9.21
CA GLY A 110 9.02 -11.44 8.04
C GLY A 110 9.44 -12.54 7.06
N ASP A 111 10.16 -12.13 6.01
CA ASP A 111 10.70 -12.99 4.95
C ASP A 111 9.65 -13.78 4.15
N LEU A 112 8.42 -13.28 4.09
CA LEU A 112 7.28 -13.93 3.43
C LEU A 112 7.20 -13.71 1.92
N ALA A 113 8.04 -12.84 1.35
CA ALA A 113 7.95 -12.45 -0.07
C ALA A 113 8.11 -13.64 -1.04
N ARG A 114 8.83 -14.69 -0.63
CA ARG A 114 9.05 -15.91 -1.43
C ARG A 114 8.23 -17.11 -0.93
N SER A 115 7.34 -16.89 0.05
CA SER A 115 6.53 -17.94 0.69
C SER A 115 5.05 -17.51 0.76
N PRO A 116 4.40 -17.28 -0.40
CA PRO A 116 3.05 -16.72 -0.47
C PRO A 116 1.95 -17.61 0.14
N LEU A 117 2.09 -18.94 0.10
CA LEU A 117 1.13 -19.86 0.72
C LEU A 117 1.23 -19.78 2.25
N THR A 118 2.46 -19.79 2.77
CA THR A 118 2.74 -19.55 4.20
C THR A 118 2.19 -18.19 4.61
N ALA A 119 2.42 -17.13 3.83
CA ALA A 119 1.93 -15.79 4.11
C ALA A 119 0.39 -15.74 4.25
N ALA A 120 -0.33 -16.42 3.35
CA ALA A 120 -1.78 -16.50 3.41
C ALA A 120 -2.27 -17.30 4.63
N SER A 121 -1.63 -18.43 4.93
CA SER A 121 -1.99 -19.29 6.07
C SER A 121 -1.80 -18.58 7.42
N VAL A 122 -0.61 -18.02 7.65
CA VAL A 122 -0.26 -17.42 8.95
C VAL A 122 -1.00 -16.11 9.21
N SER A 123 -1.51 -15.44 8.17
CA SER A 123 -2.31 -14.22 8.33
C SER A 123 -3.57 -14.44 9.17
N ARG A 124 -4.22 -15.61 9.05
CA ARG A 124 -5.38 -15.98 9.89
C ARG A 124 -4.95 -16.75 11.14
N GLY A 125 -3.89 -17.55 11.04
CA GLY A 125 -3.37 -18.34 12.16
C GLY A 125 -2.93 -17.48 13.34
N TRP A 126 -2.25 -16.35 13.08
CA TRP A 126 -1.78 -15.47 14.15
C TRP A 126 -2.90 -14.85 14.98
N ASP A 127 -4.03 -14.49 14.38
CA ASP A 127 -5.17 -13.93 15.11
C ASP A 127 -5.71 -14.93 16.15
N TRP A 128 -5.86 -16.20 15.75
CA TRP A 128 -6.30 -17.27 16.63
C TRP A 128 -5.28 -17.53 17.75
N VAL A 129 -4.00 -17.67 17.38
CA VAL A 129 -2.91 -17.91 18.32
C VAL A 129 -2.81 -16.82 19.38
N LEU A 130 -2.77 -15.55 18.95
CA LEU A 130 -2.52 -14.42 19.85
C LEU A 130 -3.74 -14.15 20.72
N GLY A 131 -4.95 -14.32 20.17
CA GLY A 131 -6.19 -14.32 20.93
C GLY A 131 -6.22 -15.44 21.97
N GLY A 132 -5.76 -16.64 21.60
CA GLY A 132 -5.61 -17.79 22.47
C GLY A 132 -4.65 -17.53 23.63
N LEU A 133 -3.41 -17.10 23.32
CA LEU A 133 -2.37 -16.75 24.30
C LEU A 133 -2.87 -15.73 25.32
N LYS A 134 -3.48 -14.64 24.83
CA LYS A 134 -4.08 -13.62 25.68
C LYS A 134 -5.17 -14.22 26.58
N THR A 135 -6.11 -14.97 26.01
CA THR A 135 -7.25 -15.52 26.76
C THR A 135 -6.78 -16.45 27.88
N VAL A 136 -5.83 -17.34 27.59
CA VAL A 136 -5.33 -18.28 28.58
C VAL A 136 -4.55 -17.59 29.70
N LEU A 137 -3.76 -16.56 29.40
CA LEU A 137 -3.03 -15.79 30.40
C LEU A 137 -3.97 -14.95 31.27
N GLU A 138 -5.02 -14.38 30.70
CA GLU A 138 -5.89 -13.42 31.41
C GLU A 138 -7.02 -14.07 32.20
N THR A 139 -7.41 -15.29 31.82
CA THR A 139 -8.56 -16.00 32.39
C THR A 139 -8.21 -17.36 32.98
N GLY A 140 -7.05 -17.92 32.64
CA GLY A 140 -6.70 -19.30 32.98
C GLY A 140 -7.45 -20.36 32.18
N MET A 141 -8.32 -19.98 31.23
CA MET A 141 -9.11 -20.88 30.38
C MET A 141 -8.67 -20.76 28.91
N PRO A 142 -8.69 -21.84 28.12
CA PRO A 142 -8.42 -21.74 26.69
C PRO A 142 -9.49 -20.90 25.98
N LEU A 143 -9.13 -20.32 24.83
CA LEU A 143 -10.10 -19.65 23.96
C LEU A 143 -11.19 -20.67 23.53
N PRO A 144 -12.48 -20.34 23.68
CA PRO A 144 -13.55 -21.24 23.30
C PRO A 144 -13.46 -21.63 21.82
N PRO A 145 -13.81 -22.88 21.45
CA PRO A 145 -13.86 -23.27 20.05
C PRO A 145 -14.92 -22.44 19.32
N VAL A 146 -14.69 -22.19 18.03
CA VAL A 146 -15.72 -21.60 17.17
C VAL A 146 -16.85 -22.62 17.03
N ALA A 147 -18.04 -22.32 17.54
CA ALA A 147 -19.22 -23.15 17.35
C ALA A 147 -19.65 -23.03 15.88
N SER A 148 -19.41 -24.08 15.08
CA SER A 148 -19.71 -24.16 13.63
C SER A 148 -19.50 -22.83 12.91
N ASP A 149 -18.28 -22.63 12.45
CA ASP A 149 -17.89 -21.44 11.72
C ASP A 149 -18.87 -21.18 10.54
N PRO A 150 -19.54 -20.01 10.44
CA PRO A 150 -20.32 -19.67 9.26
C PRO A 150 -19.48 -19.60 7.98
N THR A 151 -18.15 -19.65 8.10
CA THR A 151 -17.20 -19.73 6.99
C THR A 151 -16.56 -21.10 6.76
N ASP A 152 -16.98 -22.15 7.48
CA ASP A 152 -16.54 -23.54 7.26
C ASP A 152 -17.57 -24.30 6.39
N SER A 153 -17.86 -23.73 5.22
CA SER A 153 -18.22 -24.49 4.02
C SER A 153 -16.90 -24.78 3.30
N GLY A 154 -16.54 -26.07 3.22
CA GLY A 154 -15.24 -26.53 2.77
C GLY A 154 -14.64 -25.78 1.58
N VAL A 155 -13.35 -25.47 1.66
CA VAL A 155 -12.56 -24.78 0.62
C VAL A 155 -13.33 -23.60 0.01
N GLU A 156 -13.93 -22.75 0.83
CA GLU A 156 -14.26 -21.41 0.37
C GLU A 156 -12.96 -20.63 0.26
N THR A 157 -12.54 -20.45 -0.99
CA THR A 157 -11.53 -19.48 -1.43
C THR A 157 -11.65 -18.25 -0.55
N ALA A 158 -10.58 -17.94 0.20
CA ALA A 158 -10.50 -16.79 1.06
C ALA A 158 -11.22 -15.62 0.39
N THR A 159 -12.26 -15.08 1.04
CA THR A 159 -12.81 -13.79 0.63
C THR A 159 -11.60 -12.87 0.54
N PRO A 160 -11.27 -12.31 -0.63
CA PRO A 160 -10.07 -11.50 -0.77
C PRO A 160 -10.11 -10.44 0.31
N ALA A 161 -8.99 -10.21 0.99
CA ALA A 161 -8.84 -9.01 1.82
C ALA A 161 -9.43 -7.85 1.02
N GLN A 162 -10.35 -7.07 1.61
CA GLN A 162 -10.94 -5.93 0.92
C GLN A 162 -9.80 -5.16 0.27
N ASP A 163 -9.84 -5.06 -1.06
CA ASP A 163 -8.78 -4.43 -1.84
C ASP A 163 -8.81 -2.92 -1.58
N ILE A 164 -8.28 -2.49 -0.43
CA ILE A 164 -8.13 -1.10 -0.04
C ILE A 164 -7.10 -0.37 -0.91
N THR A 165 -6.39 -1.11 -1.79
CA THR A 165 -5.34 -0.57 -2.66
C THR A 165 -5.93 0.54 -3.54
N GLY A 166 -7.09 0.31 -4.15
CA GLY A 166 -7.72 1.30 -5.03
C GLY A 166 -8.20 2.57 -4.29
N ASP A 167 -8.76 2.42 -3.10
CA ASP A 167 -9.21 3.56 -2.28
C ASP A 167 -8.01 4.36 -1.72
N TRP A 168 -6.93 3.67 -1.34
CA TRP A 168 -5.66 4.31 -0.96
C TRP A 168 -5.01 5.06 -2.13
N HIS A 169 -4.94 4.44 -3.32
CA HIS A 169 -4.44 5.11 -4.52
C HIS A 169 -5.25 6.36 -4.83
N ARG A 170 -6.58 6.32 -4.65
CA ARG A 170 -7.41 7.52 -4.83
C ARG A 170 -7.05 8.63 -3.84
N ALA A 171 -6.88 8.31 -2.57
CA ALA A 171 -6.49 9.30 -1.56
C ALA A 171 -5.13 9.95 -1.89
N GLN A 172 -4.14 9.14 -2.25
CA GLN A 172 -2.81 9.62 -2.65
C GLN A 172 -2.84 10.44 -3.95
N ALA A 173 -3.66 10.04 -4.93
CA ALA A 173 -3.82 10.80 -6.17
C ALA A 173 -4.34 12.21 -5.91
N ILE A 174 -5.34 12.37 -5.02
CA ILE A 174 -5.91 13.67 -4.66
C ILE A 174 -4.88 14.54 -3.92
N GLU A 175 -4.22 13.99 -2.90
CA GLU A 175 -3.24 14.71 -2.08
C GLU A 175 -2.07 15.23 -2.94
N ILE A 176 -1.47 14.34 -3.74
CA ILE A 176 -0.31 14.69 -4.56
C ILE A 176 -0.72 15.63 -5.70
N ASN A 177 -1.87 15.42 -6.34
CA ASN A 177 -2.37 16.32 -7.38
C ASN A 177 -2.50 17.76 -6.87
N ASN A 178 -3.11 17.95 -5.70
CA ASN A 178 -3.25 19.28 -5.09
C ASN A 178 -1.88 19.89 -4.76
N ALA A 179 -0.96 19.08 -4.20
CA ALA A 179 0.39 19.54 -3.92
C ALA A 179 1.18 19.94 -5.18
N VAL A 180 0.93 19.29 -6.33
CA VAL A 180 1.57 19.64 -7.61
C VAL A 180 1.10 21.01 -8.11
N TRP A 181 -0.17 21.36 -7.91
CA TRP A 181 -0.67 22.71 -8.22
C TRP A 181 0.00 23.79 -7.36
N ASP A 182 0.15 23.54 -6.06
CA ASP A 182 0.92 24.42 -5.16
C ASP A 182 2.39 24.52 -5.60
N GLN A 183 2.99 23.41 -6.04
CA GLN A 183 4.36 23.39 -6.57
C GLN A 183 4.51 24.15 -7.88
N LEU A 184 3.51 24.14 -8.76
CA LEU A 184 3.51 24.95 -9.99
C LEU A 184 3.59 26.44 -9.65
N ALA A 185 2.75 26.90 -8.72
CA ALA A 185 2.80 28.28 -8.22
C ALA A 185 4.15 28.58 -7.53
N GLY A 186 4.67 27.64 -6.74
CA GLY A 186 5.97 27.77 -6.08
C GLY A 186 7.14 27.85 -7.06
N VAL A 187 7.13 27.11 -8.16
CA VAL A 187 8.16 27.19 -9.20
C VAL A 187 8.10 28.56 -9.89
N ALA A 188 6.90 29.05 -10.22
CA ALA A 188 6.73 30.38 -10.79
C ALA A 188 7.22 31.50 -9.84
N ALA A 189 7.03 31.33 -8.53
CA ALA A 189 7.50 32.26 -7.50
C ALA A 189 8.98 32.07 -7.11
N GLY A 190 9.68 31.07 -7.65
CA GLY A 190 11.07 30.74 -7.29
C GLY A 190 11.25 30.12 -5.90
N THR A 191 10.18 29.63 -5.28
CA THR A 191 10.16 29.03 -3.93
C THR A 191 10.16 27.49 -3.95
N ALA A 192 9.95 26.86 -5.11
CA ALA A 192 10.00 25.43 -5.30
C ALA A 192 10.92 25.01 -6.46
N THR A 193 11.32 23.74 -6.50
CA THR A 193 12.16 23.19 -7.57
C THR A 193 11.34 22.45 -8.62
N THR A 194 11.79 22.51 -9.87
CA THR A 194 11.19 21.78 -10.99
C THR A 194 11.31 20.25 -10.86
N VAL A 195 12.35 19.77 -10.16
CA VAL A 195 12.55 18.34 -9.90
C VAL A 195 11.43 17.77 -9.02
N GLY A 196 11.06 18.48 -7.95
CA GLY A 196 9.95 18.09 -7.08
C GLY A 196 8.62 18.09 -7.83
N LEU A 197 8.39 19.13 -8.62
CA LEU A 197 7.21 19.30 -9.45
C LEU A 197 6.98 18.14 -10.43
N VAL A 198 8.00 17.78 -11.22
CA VAL A 198 7.89 16.67 -12.19
C VAL A 198 7.66 15.34 -11.48
N ARG A 199 8.36 15.09 -10.36
CA ARG A 199 8.15 13.86 -9.55
C ARG A 199 6.73 13.76 -9.03
N GLY A 200 6.19 14.86 -8.50
CA GLY A 200 4.82 14.93 -8.02
C GLY A 200 3.81 14.62 -9.12
N ALA A 201 3.97 15.21 -10.31
CA ALA A 201 3.06 14.98 -11.43
C ALA A 201 3.05 13.51 -11.89
N TYR A 202 4.22 12.86 -12.01
CA TYR A 202 4.30 11.44 -12.32
C TYR A 202 3.72 10.55 -11.21
N ALA A 203 3.95 10.90 -9.93
CA ALA A 203 3.39 10.17 -8.81
C ALA A 203 1.86 10.27 -8.79
N ALA A 204 1.29 11.47 -8.98
CA ALA A 204 -0.15 11.67 -9.07
C ALA A 204 -0.76 10.83 -10.21
N ALA A 205 -0.14 10.81 -11.40
CA ALA A 205 -0.59 9.99 -12.52
C ALA A 205 -0.55 8.49 -12.20
N TYR A 206 0.54 8.00 -11.60
CA TYR A 206 0.68 6.61 -11.16
C TYR A 206 -0.44 6.18 -10.20
N HIS A 207 -0.83 7.06 -9.29
CA HIS A 207 -1.92 6.81 -8.34
C HIS A 207 -3.30 6.90 -9.02
N TRP A 208 -3.54 7.85 -9.92
CA TRP A 208 -4.81 7.93 -10.66
C TRP A 208 -5.07 6.69 -11.52
N GLU A 209 -4.05 6.15 -12.19
CA GLU A 209 -4.14 4.92 -13.01
C GLU A 209 -4.66 3.72 -12.18
N ARG A 210 -4.39 3.71 -10.86
CA ARG A 210 -4.74 2.61 -9.94
C ARG A 210 -5.87 2.97 -8.98
N ALA A 211 -6.39 4.19 -9.07
CA ALA A 211 -7.42 4.68 -8.18
C ALA A 211 -8.75 3.97 -8.46
N LYS A 212 -9.48 3.63 -7.40
CA LYS A 212 -10.84 3.13 -7.54
C LYS A 212 -11.73 4.21 -8.17
N GLY A 213 -12.50 3.79 -9.18
CA GLY A 213 -13.35 4.68 -9.95
C GLY A 213 -12.58 5.66 -10.83
N ALA A 214 -11.34 5.33 -11.23
CA ALA A 214 -10.64 6.06 -12.27
C ALA A 214 -11.42 5.99 -13.59
N THR A 215 -11.50 7.13 -14.26
CA THR A 215 -12.19 7.32 -15.54
C THR A 215 -11.20 7.79 -16.60
N PRO A 216 -11.56 7.73 -17.90
CA PRO A 216 -10.73 8.30 -18.95
C PRO A 216 -10.40 9.79 -18.75
N ALA A 217 -11.28 10.56 -18.09
CA ALA A 217 -11.00 11.96 -17.74
C ALA A 217 -9.88 12.09 -16.71
N ASN A 218 -9.75 11.16 -15.75
CA ASN A 218 -8.64 11.17 -14.80
C ASN A 218 -7.29 11.00 -15.51
N GLU A 219 -7.22 10.15 -16.53
CA GLU A 219 -6.01 9.95 -17.33
C GLU A 219 -5.68 11.20 -18.18
N ALA A 220 -6.68 11.84 -18.79
CA ALA A 220 -6.48 13.09 -19.52
C ALA A 220 -5.90 14.19 -18.62
N ARG A 221 -6.49 14.38 -17.44
CA ARG A 221 -6.04 15.36 -16.43
C ARG A 221 -4.66 15.03 -15.87
N ALA A 222 -4.35 13.76 -15.64
CA ALA A 222 -3.03 13.32 -15.21
C ALA A 222 -1.94 13.63 -16.26
N ARG A 223 -2.21 13.33 -17.54
CA ARG A 223 -1.30 13.66 -18.64
C ARG A 223 -1.12 15.17 -18.81
N TYR A 224 -2.21 15.92 -18.70
CA TYR A 224 -2.19 17.37 -18.72
C TYR A 224 -1.25 17.93 -17.64
N LEU A 225 -1.39 17.46 -16.40
CA LEU A 225 -0.59 17.90 -15.27
C LEU A 225 0.91 17.58 -15.45
N ILE A 226 1.25 16.40 -15.99
CA ILE A 226 2.64 16.07 -16.35
C ILE A 226 3.16 17.03 -17.43
N GLY A 227 2.36 17.33 -18.44
CA GLY A 227 2.72 18.30 -19.48
C GLY A 227 2.99 19.69 -18.90
N LYS A 228 2.12 20.18 -18.01
CA LYS A 228 2.31 21.47 -17.31
C LYS A 228 3.58 21.49 -16.47
N ALA A 229 3.88 20.40 -15.77
CA ALA A 229 5.12 20.26 -15.01
C ALA A 229 6.36 20.37 -15.91
N TRP A 230 6.35 19.72 -17.09
CA TRP A 230 7.44 19.84 -18.06
C TRP A 230 7.55 21.23 -18.68
N LEU A 231 6.42 21.86 -18.98
CA LEU A 231 6.38 23.21 -19.52
C LEU A 231 6.98 24.22 -18.53
N ALA A 232 6.57 24.15 -17.25
CA ALA A 232 7.15 24.94 -16.16
C ALA A 232 8.65 24.64 -15.91
N SER A 233 9.12 23.48 -16.36
CA SER A 233 10.53 23.08 -16.30
C SER A 233 11.34 23.50 -17.53
N ALA A 234 10.80 24.38 -18.39
CA ALA A 234 11.42 24.81 -19.65
C ALA A 234 11.74 23.64 -20.61
N ARG A 235 10.88 22.61 -20.63
CA ARG A 235 10.98 21.45 -21.52
C ARG A 235 9.73 21.35 -22.42
N PRO A 236 9.54 22.31 -23.34
CA PRO A 236 8.36 22.35 -24.20
C PRO A 236 8.28 21.16 -25.18
N ASP A 237 9.41 20.52 -25.48
CA ASP A 237 9.46 19.27 -26.25
C ASP A 237 8.71 18.12 -25.55
N GLN A 238 8.95 17.95 -24.24
CA GLN A 238 8.29 16.93 -23.44
C GLN A 238 6.82 17.31 -23.19
N ALA A 239 6.56 18.58 -22.90
CA ALA A 239 5.23 19.09 -22.66
C ALA A 239 4.31 18.89 -23.88
N LEU A 240 4.82 19.14 -25.10
CA LEU A 240 4.06 18.91 -26.33
C LEU A 240 3.66 17.45 -26.49
N GLY A 241 4.58 16.51 -26.25
CA GLY A 241 4.28 15.08 -26.31
C GLY A 241 3.19 14.64 -25.33
N TYR A 242 3.08 15.28 -24.17
CA TYR A 242 1.96 15.07 -23.24
C TYR A 242 0.69 15.78 -23.72
N GLY A 243 0.77 16.99 -24.27
CA GLY A 243 -0.36 17.69 -24.89
C GLY A 243 -1.01 16.88 -26.00
N ASP A 244 -0.23 16.28 -26.89
CA ASP A 244 -0.73 15.40 -27.96
C ASP A 244 -1.43 14.16 -27.40
N ARG A 245 -0.90 13.55 -26.33
CA ARG A 245 -1.52 12.38 -25.67
C ARG A 245 -2.75 12.72 -24.84
N THR A 246 -2.82 13.93 -24.29
CA THR A 246 -4.02 14.44 -23.61
C THR A 246 -5.11 14.69 -24.64
N LEU A 247 -4.79 15.32 -25.76
CA LEU A 247 -5.75 15.56 -26.85
C LEU A 247 -6.28 14.22 -27.41
N ALA A 248 -5.39 13.27 -27.70
CA ALA A 248 -5.79 11.94 -28.16
C ALA A 248 -6.71 11.22 -27.15
N GLN A 249 -6.46 11.34 -25.84
CA GLN A 249 -7.33 10.80 -24.80
C GLN A 249 -8.73 11.43 -24.84
N CYS A 250 -8.79 12.74 -25.06
CA CYS A 250 -10.06 13.46 -25.14
C CYS A 250 -10.85 13.03 -26.38
N GLU A 251 -10.20 12.95 -27.53
CA GLU A 251 -10.81 12.50 -28.79
C GLU A 251 -11.30 11.05 -28.71
N GLU A 252 -10.46 10.13 -28.20
CA GLU A 252 -10.78 8.70 -28.08
C GLU A 252 -12.01 8.45 -27.20
N HIS A 253 -12.16 9.22 -26.12
CA HIS A 253 -13.21 9.01 -25.13
C HIS A 253 -14.33 10.05 -25.18
N GLY A 254 -14.33 10.94 -26.18
CA GLY A 254 -15.33 11.99 -26.32
C GLY A 254 -15.37 12.98 -25.15
N LEU A 255 -14.22 13.25 -24.54
CA LEU A 255 -14.10 14.27 -23.49
C LEU A 255 -14.11 15.65 -24.16
N GLY A 256 -15.10 16.47 -23.81
CA GLY A 256 -15.21 17.86 -24.26
C GLY A 256 -14.93 18.84 -23.12
N ASP A 257 -15.48 20.04 -23.24
CA ASP A 257 -15.49 21.05 -22.17
C ASP A 257 -14.06 21.34 -21.64
N PHE A 258 -13.89 21.48 -20.34
CA PHE A 258 -12.63 21.75 -19.65
C PHE A 258 -11.48 20.86 -20.14
N ASP A 259 -11.69 19.53 -20.19
CA ASP A 259 -10.61 18.59 -20.52
C ASP A 259 -10.06 18.81 -21.95
N LEU A 260 -10.94 19.08 -22.92
CA LEU A 260 -10.54 19.34 -24.30
C LEU A 260 -9.89 20.72 -24.48
N ALA A 261 -10.45 21.76 -23.83
CA ALA A 261 -9.91 23.11 -23.88
C ALA A 261 -8.46 23.15 -23.38
N TYR A 262 -8.19 22.53 -22.23
CA TYR A 262 -6.85 22.48 -21.64
C TYR A 262 -5.89 21.54 -22.39
N ALA A 263 -6.38 20.51 -23.08
CA ALA A 263 -5.56 19.72 -23.99
C ALA A 263 -4.98 20.58 -25.13
N HIS A 264 -5.80 21.43 -25.73
CA HIS A 264 -5.38 22.37 -26.77
C HIS A 264 -4.48 23.48 -26.21
N GLU A 265 -4.77 24.04 -25.02
CA GLU A 265 -3.93 25.03 -24.35
C GLU A 265 -2.51 24.51 -24.11
N LEU A 266 -2.37 23.30 -23.54
CA LEU A 266 -1.07 22.71 -23.27
C LEU A 266 -0.25 22.56 -24.56
N ARG A 267 -0.89 22.10 -25.65
CA ARG A 267 -0.24 22.03 -26.96
C ARG A 267 0.16 23.41 -27.46
N ALA A 268 -0.72 24.40 -27.37
CA ALA A 268 -0.48 25.75 -27.85
C ALA A 268 0.73 26.39 -27.16
N ARG A 269 0.78 26.34 -25.81
CA ARG A 269 1.92 26.86 -25.05
C ARG A 269 3.21 26.10 -25.31
N SER A 270 3.14 24.78 -25.47
CA SER A 270 4.31 23.96 -25.78
C SER A 270 4.86 24.25 -27.18
N LEU A 271 3.99 24.41 -28.19
CA LEU A 271 4.37 24.78 -29.55
C LEU A 271 5.02 26.16 -29.60
N ALA A 272 4.46 27.15 -28.88
CA ALA A 272 5.06 28.47 -28.75
C ALA A 272 6.46 28.40 -28.09
N GLY A 273 6.61 27.59 -27.04
CA GLY A 273 7.92 27.36 -26.41
C GLY A 273 8.96 26.70 -27.32
N LEU A 274 8.52 26.04 -28.40
CA LEU A 274 9.38 25.48 -29.45
C LEU A 274 9.61 26.44 -30.64
N GLY A 275 9.03 27.65 -30.61
CA GLY A 275 9.08 28.62 -31.71
C GLY A 275 8.22 28.22 -32.93
N ARG A 276 7.21 27.36 -32.73
CA ARG A 276 6.28 26.90 -33.78
C ARG A 276 5.01 27.76 -33.79
N ASP A 277 5.19 29.07 -33.98
CA ASP A 277 4.17 30.09 -33.69
C ASP A 277 2.85 29.90 -34.46
N ALA A 278 2.92 29.55 -35.75
CA ALA A 278 1.73 29.32 -36.56
C ALA A 278 0.88 28.14 -36.05
N GLU A 279 1.53 27.06 -35.59
CA GLU A 279 0.85 25.89 -35.03
C GLU A 279 0.34 26.19 -33.62
N ALA A 280 1.07 27.00 -32.85
CA ALA A 280 0.63 27.47 -31.55
C ALA A 280 -0.65 28.31 -31.65
N LEU A 281 -0.74 29.22 -32.63
CA LEU A 281 -1.94 30.02 -32.90
C LEU A 281 -3.13 29.13 -33.29
N GLN A 282 -2.91 28.10 -34.12
CA GLN A 282 -3.96 27.14 -34.47
C GLN A 282 -4.44 26.36 -33.25
N ALA A 283 -3.54 25.92 -32.37
CA ALA A 283 -3.91 25.22 -31.14
C ALA A 283 -4.65 26.15 -30.16
N TRP A 284 -4.28 27.43 -30.05
CA TRP A 284 -5.02 28.43 -29.27
C TRP A 284 -6.43 28.66 -29.83
N ALA A 285 -6.57 28.78 -31.16
CA ALA A 285 -7.87 28.89 -31.80
C ALA A 285 -8.76 27.68 -31.51
N ALA A 286 -8.19 26.47 -31.52
CA ALA A 286 -8.90 25.26 -31.13
C ALA A 286 -9.31 25.29 -29.64
N ALA A 287 -8.42 25.72 -28.74
CA ALA A 287 -8.72 25.83 -27.30
C ALA A 287 -9.89 26.79 -27.03
N LEU A 288 -9.86 27.98 -27.64
CA LEU A 288 -10.88 29.03 -27.46
C LEU A 288 -12.21 28.70 -28.14
N ALA A 289 -12.24 27.76 -29.08
CA ALA A 289 -13.45 27.31 -29.74
C ALA A 289 -14.22 26.23 -28.97
N VAL A 290 -13.64 25.68 -27.89
CA VAL A 290 -14.32 24.66 -27.07
C VAL A 290 -15.42 25.33 -26.24
N GLU A 291 -16.64 24.80 -26.34
CA GLU A 291 -17.77 25.26 -25.52
C GLU A 291 -17.63 24.72 -24.09
N ILE A 292 -17.68 25.63 -23.11
CA ILE A 292 -17.64 25.33 -21.67
C ILE A 292 -19.05 25.46 -21.12
N ALA A 293 -19.65 24.34 -20.72
CA ALA A 293 -21.08 24.29 -20.40
C ALA A 293 -21.39 24.93 -19.05
N ASP A 294 -20.52 24.72 -18.05
CA ASP A 294 -20.68 25.28 -16.72
C ASP A 294 -20.16 26.74 -16.66
N PRO A 295 -20.97 27.71 -16.16
CA PRO A 295 -20.54 29.10 -16.08
C PRO A 295 -19.35 29.36 -15.17
N GLU A 296 -19.19 28.63 -14.07
CA GLU A 296 -18.06 28.81 -13.14
C GLU A 296 -16.77 28.28 -13.77
N ASP A 297 -16.83 27.12 -14.41
CA ASP A 297 -15.69 26.57 -15.17
C ASP A 297 -15.29 27.49 -16.33
N ARG A 298 -16.26 28.15 -16.97
CA ARG A 298 -15.99 29.12 -18.05
C ARG A 298 -15.25 30.34 -17.56
N GLU A 299 -15.60 30.88 -16.40
CA GLU A 299 -14.86 32.00 -15.80
C GLU A 299 -13.41 31.60 -15.48
N ILE A 300 -13.18 30.36 -15.03
CA ILE A 300 -11.83 29.83 -14.80
C ILE A 300 -11.05 29.74 -16.11
N VAL A 301 -11.63 29.16 -17.16
CA VAL A 301 -10.98 29.04 -18.48
C VAL A 301 -10.66 30.42 -19.07
N GLU A 302 -11.60 31.37 -19.01
CA GLU A 302 -11.39 32.73 -19.50
C GLU A 302 -10.23 33.44 -18.76
N ALA A 303 -10.12 33.23 -17.44
CA ALA A 303 -9.03 33.76 -16.65
C ALA A 303 -7.67 33.11 -16.99
N ASP A 304 -7.63 31.77 -17.07
CA ASP A 304 -6.41 31.01 -17.37
C ASP A 304 -5.92 31.23 -18.81
N PHE A 305 -6.83 31.58 -19.74
CA PHE A 305 -6.52 31.84 -21.15
C PHE A 305 -6.43 33.34 -21.46
N ALA A 306 -6.45 34.22 -20.47
CA ALA A 306 -6.42 35.68 -20.66
C ALA A 306 -5.14 36.18 -21.36
N ASP A 307 -4.05 35.41 -21.32
CA ASP A 307 -2.79 35.69 -22.01
C ASP A 307 -2.69 35.03 -23.40
N ALA A 308 -3.78 34.41 -23.89
CA ALA A 308 -3.83 33.87 -25.24
C ALA A 308 -3.59 34.98 -26.27
N PRO A 309 -2.84 34.70 -27.35
CA PRO A 309 -2.56 35.68 -28.40
C PRO A 309 -3.84 36.09 -29.13
N THR A 310 -3.89 37.33 -29.59
CA THR A 310 -4.98 37.80 -30.46
C THR A 310 -4.98 37.02 -31.76
N LEU A 311 -6.08 36.31 -32.03
CA LEU A 311 -6.29 35.61 -33.30
C LEU A 311 -6.76 36.62 -34.35
N ALA A 312 -6.10 36.64 -35.51
CA ALA A 312 -6.39 37.54 -36.62
C ALA A 312 -7.55 37.03 -37.50
#